data_AF-A0A5R8PD90-F1
#
_entry.id   AF-A0A5R8PD90-F1
#
_cell.length_a   1.000
_cell.length_b   1.000
_cell.length_c   1.000
_cell.angle_alpha   90.00
_cell.angle_beta   90.00
_cell.angle_gamma   90.00
#
_symmetry.space_group_name_H-M   'P 1'
#
loop_
_entity.id
_entity.type
_entity.pdbx_description
1 polymer ?
#
loop_
_entity_poly.entity_id
_entity_poly.type
_entity_poly.pdbx_seq_one_letter_code
_entity_poly.pdbx_strand_id
1 'polypeptide(L)'
;MQLRYNFRLRPTVGQQESLAKAFGCGRVVFNDALRARREAFEVGQRISDGDLSKRLTAAKATPERAWLGEVSSVMLQQALADLNTAYRNFFQSVTGKRKGAKVAPPKFRSRKDNRQSIRFTRNARFAVTVGRKLRLPKIGDIAVRWSRELPSDPSSVTIIKDAAGRYFASFVVEVTDEPLPVIDSEVGIDLGLTTFAVLSNGKTITSPKFLRRAERKLRAAQKDLSRKQKGSNNRAKARIRVARAHAKVTDQRKDWAHKNSTAIIRDNQAVYVEDLCIRGLARTRLAKPVHDAGWAMFTRMLEEKAQRYGRVFAKVDRFFASSQTCSACGVLDGKKPLSVREWQCKACGAVHDRDLNAAKNIHAAGRAEWLNACGGAVSPAA
;
A
#
# COMPACT_ATOMS: atom_id res chain seq x y z
N MET A 1 -4.07 -14.07 10.39
CA MET A 1 -4.23 -13.06 9.30
C MET A 1 -3.51 -13.49 8.02
N GLN A 2 -3.95 -13.05 6.83
CA GLN A 2 -3.16 -13.18 5.58
C GLN A 2 -2.25 -11.97 5.35
N LEU A 3 -0.95 -12.22 5.10
CA LEU A 3 0.05 -11.19 4.83
C LEU A 3 0.71 -11.36 3.46
N ARG A 4 1.21 -10.26 2.91
CA ARG A 4 2.00 -10.26 1.67
C ARG A 4 3.49 -10.14 1.94
N TYR A 5 4.24 -11.19 1.58
CA TYR A 5 5.69 -11.23 1.65
C TYR A 5 6.28 -10.98 0.25
N ASN A 6 7.04 -9.90 0.11
CA ASN A 6 7.58 -9.47 -1.18
C ASN A 6 9.08 -9.72 -1.22
N PHE A 7 9.53 -10.50 -2.20
CA PHE A 7 10.94 -10.80 -2.43
C PHE A 7 11.37 -10.42 -3.83
N ARG A 8 12.67 -10.17 -3.98
CA ARG A 8 13.29 -9.81 -5.25
C ARG A 8 13.58 -11.07 -6.06
N LEU A 9 13.21 -11.08 -7.35
CA LEU A 9 13.54 -12.17 -8.27
C LEU A 9 14.73 -11.81 -9.17
N ARG A 10 15.47 -12.85 -9.59
CA ARG A 10 16.59 -12.78 -10.53
C ARG A 10 16.35 -13.77 -11.69
N PRO A 11 15.38 -13.50 -12.58
CA PRO A 11 15.13 -14.38 -13.72
C PRO A 11 16.24 -14.29 -14.77
N THR A 12 16.61 -15.43 -15.36
CA THR A 12 17.49 -15.50 -16.54
C THR A 12 16.82 -14.87 -17.77
N VAL A 13 17.55 -14.68 -18.88
CA VAL A 13 16.99 -14.10 -20.12
C VAL A 13 15.81 -14.93 -20.63
N GLY A 14 15.96 -16.25 -20.76
CA GLY A 14 14.86 -17.13 -21.16
C GLY A 14 13.66 -17.09 -20.20
N GLN A 15 13.89 -17.00 -18.89
CA GLN A 15 12.80 -16.83 -17.92
C GLN A 15 12.10 -15.48 -18.06
N GLN A 16 12.83 -14.41 -18.41
CA GLN A 16 12.23 -13.09 -18.66
C GLN A 16 11.33 -13.11 -19.90
N GLU A 17 11.71 -13.86 -20.93
CA GLU A 17 10.90 -14.08 -22.14
C GLU A 17 9.63 -14.88 -21.83
N SER A 18 9.74 -15.99 -21.10
CA SER A 18 8.57 -16.77 -20.65
C SER A 18 7.64 -15.95 -19.77
N LEU A 19 8.18 -15.13 -18.87
CA LEU A 19 7.38 -14.19 -18.08
C LEU A 19 6.72 -13.12 -18.95
N ALA A 20 7.40 -12.61 -19.98
CA ALA A 20 6.82 -11.63 -20.90
C ALA A 20 5.67 -12.22 -21.72
N LYS A 21 5.82 -13.45 -22.23
CA LYS A 21 4.73 -14.22 -22.85
C LYS A 21 3.57 -14.35 -21.87
N ALA A 22 3.86 -14.73 -20.63
CA ALA A 22 2.83 -14.90 -19.60
C ALA A 22 2.05 -13.62 -19.27
N PHE A 23 2.73 -12.49 -19.08
CA PHE A 23 2.08 -11.19 -18.91
C PHE A 23 1.22 -10.84 -20.14
N GLY A 24 1.71 -11.13 -21.34
CA GLY A 24 1.00 -10.92 -22.60
C GLY A 24 -0.30 -11.72 -22.69
N CYS A 25 -0.24 -13.03 -22.40
CA CYS A 25 -1.40 -13.92 -22.40
C CYS A 25 -2.44 -13.48 -21.39
N GLY A 26 -2.04 -13.20 -20.13
CA GLY A 26 -2.97 -12.74 -19.10
C GLY A 26 -3.64 -11.41 -19.45
N ARG A 27 -2.91 -10.48 -20.09
CA ARG A 27 -3.49 -9.23 -20.61
C ARG A 27 -4.55 -9.50 -21.66
N VAL A 28 -4.27 -10.39 -22.60
CA VAL A 28 -5.16 -10.72 -23.71
C VAL A 28 -6.43 -11.39 -23.19
N VAL A 29 -6.31 -12.41 -22.34
CA VAL A 29 -7.46 -13.08 -21.73
C VAL A 29 -8.35 -12.12 -20.96
N PHE A 30 -7.76 -11.22 -20.15
CA PHE A 30 -8.53 -10.18 -19.45
C PHE A 30 -9.29 -9.28 -20.44
N ASN A 31 -8.65 -8.87 -21.52
CA ASN A 31 -9.24 -7.97 -22.51
C ASN A 31 -10.32 -8.65 -23.35
N ASP A 32 -10.12 -9.89 -23.76
CA ASP A 32 -11.12 -10.66 -24.52
C ASP A 32 -12.38 -10.87 -23.66
N ALA A 33 -12.21 -11.19 -22.37
CA ALA A 33 -13.32 -11.33 -21.44
C ALA A 33 -14.04 -10.01 -21.15
N LEU A 34 -13.30 -8.90 -21.02
CA LEU A 34 -13.89 -7.58 -20.87
C LEU A 34 -14.67 -7.18 -22.11
N ARG A 35 -14.16 -7.50 -23.30
CA ARG A 35 -14.84 -7.25 -24.57
C ARG A 35 -16.15 -8.05 -24.63
N ALA A 36 -16.08 -9.35 -24.41
CA ALA A 36 -17.26 -10.22 -24.42
C ALA A 36 -18.37 -9.72 -23.48
N ARG A 37 -18.01 -9.26 -22.26
CA ARG A 37 -18.99 -8.68 -21.33
C ARG A 37 -19.61 -7.39 -21.81
N ARG A 38 -18.84 -6.53 -22.49
CA ARG A 38 -19.35 -5.28 -23.04
C ARG A 38 -20.29 -5.55 -24.21
N GLU A 39 -19.88 -6.39 -25.15
CA GLU A 39 -20.69 -6.80 -26.30
C GLU A 39 -22.01 -7.46 -25.85
N ALA A 40 -21.96 -8.38 -24.88
CA ALA A 40 -23.18 -8.97 -24.34
C ALA A 40 -24.09 -7.93 -23.67
N PHE A 41 -23.52 -6.99 -22.92
CA PHE A 41 -24.29 -5.94 -22.27
C PHE A 41 -24.97 -4.99 -23.27
N GLU A 42 -24.31 -4.69 -24.39
CA GLU A 42 -24.86 -3.86 -25.48
C GLU A 42 -26.12 -4.48 -26.11
N VAL A 43 -26.20 -5.81 -26.16
CA VAL A 43 -27.38 -6.55 -26.64
C VAL A 43 -28.33 -7.01 -25.52
N GLY A 44 -28.20 -6.44 -24.31
CA GLY A 44 -29.07 -6.75 -23.16
C GLY A 44 -28.82 -8.10 -22.49
N GLN A 45 -27.78 -8.82 -22.87
CA GLN A 45 -27.40 -10.13 -22.33
C GLN A 45 -26.36 -10.01 -21.20
N ARG A 46 -26.19 -11.09 -20.44
CA ARG A 46 -25.16 -11.21 -19.41
C ARG A 46 -24.35 -12.48 -19.63
N ILE A 47 -23.03 -12.37 -19.49
CA ILE A 47 -22.12 -13.52 -19.55
C ILE A 47 -21.64 -13.85 -18.14
N SER A 48 -21.85 -15.10 -17.73
CA SER A 48 -21.40 -15.60 -16.43
C SER A 48 -19.88 -15.79 -16.36
N ASP A 49 -19.33 -15.88 -15.15
CA ASP A 49 -17.92 -16.22 -14.92
C ASP A 49 -17.57 -17.60 -15.53
N GLY A 50 -18.52 -18.55 -15.47
CA GLY A 50 -18.38 -19.88 -16.04
C GLY A 50 -18.29 -19.85 -17.56
N ASP A 51 -19.11 -19.04 -18.22
CA ASP A 51 -19.10 -18.91 -19.69
C ASP A 51 -17.80 -18.29 -20.20
N LEU A 52 -17.26 -17.29 -19.50
CA LEU A 52 -15.93 -16.75 -19.82
C LEU A 52 -14.85 -17.82 -19.71
N SER A 53 -14.94 -18.69 -18.72
CA SER A 53 -14.00 -19.80 -18.53
C SER A 53 -14.12 -20.85 -19.63
N LYS A 54 -15.34 -21.19 -20.06
CA LYS A 54 -15.60 -22.07 -21.22
C LYS A 54 -15.06 -21.47 -22.51
N ARG A 55 -15.32 -20.18 -22.76
CA ARG A 55 -14.79 -19.44 -23.93
C ARG A 55 -13.27 -19.44 -23.97
N LEU A 56 -12.60 -19.25 -22.83
CA LEU A 56 -11.15 -19.36 -22.75
C LEU A 56 -10.66 -20.77 -23.10
N THR A 57 -11.35 -21.82 -22.64
CA THR A 57 -11.01 -23.21 -22.98
C THR A 57 -11.14 -23.45 -24.48
N ALA A 58 -12.26 -23.04 -25.09
CA ALA A 58 -12.48 -23.16 -26.53
C ALA A 58 -11.45 -22.33 -27.34
N ALA A 59 -11.14 -21.10 -26.90
CA ALA A 59 -10.18 -20.24 -27.59
C ALA A 59 -8.79 -20.90 -27.68
N LYS A 60 -8.32 -21.60 -26.64
CA LYS A 60 -7.02 -22.29 -26.70
C LYS A 60 -6.95 -23.40 -27.76
N ALA A 61 -8.09 -23.90 -28.23
CA ALA A 61 -8.15 -24.92 -29.28
C ALA A 61 -8.12 -24.33 -30.69
N THR A 62 -8.27 -23.00 -30.87
CA THR A 62 -8.23 -22.38 -32.20
C THR A 62 -6.80 -22.04 -32.62
N PRO A 63 -6.45 -22.12 -33.91
CA PRO A 63 -5.10 -21.78 -34.40
C PRO A 63 -4.64 -20.37 -34.01
N GLU A 64 -5.54 -19.39 -34.01
CA GLU A 64 -5.24 -17.98 -33.75
C GLU A 64 -4.87 -17.72 -32.27
N ARG A 65 -5.28 -18.64 -31.38
CA ARG A 65 -5.20 -18.49 -29.92
C ARG A 65 -4.53 -19.68 -29.23
N ALA A 66 -4.02 -20.65 -29.99
CA ALA A 66 -3.30 -21.82 -29.48
C ALA A 66 -2.10 -21.47 -28.59
N TRP A 67 -1.43 -20.33 -28.85
CA TRP A 67 -0.32 -19.81 -28.05
C TRP A 67 -0.70 -19.50 -26.59
N LEU A 68 -1.99 -19.37 -26.26
CA LEU A 68 -2.45 -19.31 -24.86
C LEU A 68 -2.16 -20.62 -24.10
N GLY A 69 -1.97 -21.74 -24.80
CA GLY A 69 -1.54 -23.02 -24.23
C GLY A 69 -0.06 -23.10 -23.85
N GLU A 70 0.77 -22.16 -24.30
CA GLU A 70 2.21 -22.10 -23.95
C GLU A 70 2.44 -21.77 -22.47
N VAL A 71 1.43 -21.21 -21.79
CA VAL A 71 1.53 -20.72 -20.43
C VAL A 71 0.58 -21.44 -19.47
N SER A 72 0.78 -21.26 -18.17
CA SER A 72 -0.03 -21.91 -17.14
C SER A 72 -1.51 -21.54 -17.27
N SER A 73 -2.40 -22.51 -17.48
CA SER A 73 -3.86 -22.30 -17.54
C SER A 73 -4.41 -21.60 -16.29
N VAL A 74 -3.88 -21.94 -15.10
CA VAL A 74 -4.29 -21.32 -13.84
C VAL A 74 -4.09 -19.80 -13.85
N MET A 75 -3.01 -19.30 -14.43
CA MET A 75 -2.77 -17.85 -14.44
C MET A 75 -3.72 -17.12 -15.40
N LEU A 76 -4.17 -17.79 -16.47
CA LEU A 76 -5.18 -17.26 -17.40
C LEU A 76 -6.54 -17.20 -16.71
N GLN A 77 -6.89 -18.24 -15.95
CA GLN A 77 -8.09 -18.25 -15.10
C GLN A 77 -8.02 -17.14 -14.03
N GLN A 78 -6.85 -16.88 -13.44
CA GLN A 78 -6.67 -15.75 -12.52
C GLN A 78 -6.85 -14.39 -13.22
N ALA A 79 -6.52 -14.26 -14.50
CA ALA A 79 -6.81 -13.04 -15.25
C ALA A 79 -8.33 -12.80 -15.41
N LEU A 80 -9.12 -13.86 -15.59
CA LEU A 80 -10.58 -13.78 -15.55
C LEU A 80 -11.08 -13.42 -14.15
N ALA A 81 -10.55 -14.04 -13.10
CA ALA A 81 -10.91 -13.75 -11.72
C ALA A 81 -10.62 -12.29 -11.32
N ASP A 82 -9.50 -11.73 -11.81
CA ASP A 82 -9.18 -10.31 -11.64
C ASP A 82 -10.26 -9.41 -12.28
N LEU A 83 -10.76 -9.76 -13.47
CA LEU A 83 -11.83 -9.02 -14.14
C LEU A 83 -13.14 -9.11 -13.34
N ASN A 84 -13.48 -10.29 -12.85
CA ASN A 84 -14.69 -10.51 -12.05
C ASN A 84 -14.64 -9.70 -10.76
N THR A 85 -13.48 -9.69 -10.10
CA THR A 85 -13.23 -8.86 -8.91
C THR A 85 -13.37 -7.37 -9.24
N ALA A 86 -12.85 -6.93 -10.39
CA ALA A 86 -12.95 -5.53 -10.81
C ALA A 86 -14.41 -5.10 -11.04
N TYR A 87 -15.22 -5.92 -11.70
CA TYR A 87 -16.66 -5.66 -11.87
C TYR A 87 -17.41 -5.68 -10.54
N ARG A 88 -17.13 -6.66 -9.67
CA ARG A 88 -17.74 -6.73 -8.33
C ARG A 88 -17.46 -5.47 -7.52
N ASN A 89 -16.21 -5.01 -7.51
CA ASN A 89 -15.82 -3.77 -6.83
C ASN A 89 -16.50 -2.55 -7.43
N PHE A 90 -16.63 -2.49 -8.76
CA PHE A 90 -17.38 -1.44 -9.45
C PHE A 90 -18.84 -1.39 -8.98
N PHE A 91 -19.58 -2.48 -9.11
CA PHE A 91 -21.00 -2.53 -8.73
C PHE A 91 -21.22 -2.30 -7.23
N GLN A 92 -20.40 -2.89 -6.35
CA GLN A 92 -20.49 -2.64 -4.91
C GLN A 92 -20.22 -1.17 -4.56
N SER A 93 -19.36 -0.48 -5.31
CA SER A 93 -19.09 0.94 -5.08
C SER A 93 -20.21 1.85 -5.56
N VAL A 94 -20.91 1.49 -6.65
CA VAL A 94 -22.03 2.26 -7.18
C VAL A 94 -23.28 2.07 -6.32
N THR A 95 -23.49 0.85 -5.81
CA THR A 95 -24.63 0.48 -4.93
C THR A 95 -24.44 0.84 -3.46
N GLY A 96 -23.32 1.46 -3.08
CA GLY A 96 -23.03 1.84 -1.69
C GLY A 96 -22.64 0.68 -0.76
N LYS A 97 -22.68 -0.58 -1.23
CA LYS A 97 -22.25 -1.76 -0.44
C LYS A 97 -20.77 -1.69 -0.02
N ARG A 98 -19.93 -1.03 -0.82
CA ARG A 98 -18.51 -0.80 -0.51
C ARG A 98 -18.31 0.62 0.00
N LYS A 99 -17.83 0.74 1.25
CA LYS A 99 -17.39 2.03 1.82
C LYS A 99 -16.27 2.66 0.99
N GLY A 100 -16.30 3.98 0.88
CA GLY A 100 -15.26 4.78 0.22
C GLY A 100 -15.63 5.30 -1.17
N ALA A 101 -14.62 5.71 -1.94
CA ALA A 101 -14.84 6.33 -3.24
C ALA A 101 -15.44 5.36 -4.26
N LYS A 102 -16.38 5.87 -5.08
CA LYS A 102 -16.91 5.18 -6.25
C LYS A 102 -15.76 4.75 -7.17
N VAL A 103 -15.81 3.52 -7.66
CA VAL A 103 -14.81 2.93 -8.54
C VAL A 103 -15.29 3.08 -9.98
N ALA A 104 -14.37 3.31 -10.91
CA ALA A 104 -14.69 3.32 -12.34
C ALA A 104 -14.84 1.89 -12.88
N PRO A 105 -15.61 1.67 -13.95
CA PRO A 105 -15.73 0.34 -14.56
C PRO A 105 -14.37 -0.17 -15.09
N PRO A 106 -14.19 -1.50 -15.21
CA PRO A 106 -12.95 -2.07 -15.71
C PRO A 106 -12.58 -1.56 -17.12
N LYS A 107 -11.28 -1.31 -17.31
CA LYS A 107 -10.70 -0.82 -18.57
C LYS A 107 -9.78 -1.86 -19.20
N PHE A 108 -9.66 -1.82 -20.53
CA PHE A 108 -8.72 -2.68 -21.25
C PHE A 108 -7.28 -2.46 -20.76
N ARG A 109 -6.57 -3.56 -20.53
CA ARG A 109 -5.16 -3.57 -20.16
C ARG A 109 -4.30 -3.28 -21.40
N SER A 110 -3.38 -2.32 -21.27
CA SER A 110 -2.49 -1.91 -22.38
C SER A 110 -1.21 -2.74 -22.42
N ARG A 111 -0.71 -3.03 -23.62
CA ARG A 111 0.65 -3.60 -23.79
C ARG A 111 1.75 -2.61 -23.38
N LYS A 112 1.42 -1.31 -23.37
CA LYS A 112 2.33 -0.21 -23.00
C LYS A 112 2.34 0.08 -21.50
N ASP A 113 1.61 -0.69 -20.70
CA ASP A 113 1.69 -0.58 -19.23
C ASP A 113 3.11 -0.95 -18.78
N ASN A 114 3.68 -0.12 -17.91
CA ASN A 114 5.02 -0.31 -17.40
C ASN A 114 5.05 -1.20 -16.16
N ARG A 115 3.88 -1.53 -15.59
CA ARG A 115 3.75 -2.52 -14.53
C ARG A 115 2.98 -3.72 -15.07
N GLN A 116 3.53 -4.91 -14.87
CA GLN A 116 2.92 -6.16 -15.30
C GLN A 116 2.87 -7.13 -14.13
N SER A 117 1.80 -7.91 -14.04
CA SER A 117 1.67 -8.94 -13.00
C SER A 117 0.87 -10.15 -13.47
N ILE A 118 1.24 -11.32 -12.95
CA ILE A 118 0.49 -12.58 -13.07
C ILE A 118 0.46 -13.26 -11.70
N ARG A 119 -0.64 -13.97 -11.41
CA ARG A 119 -0.82 -14.70 -10.15
C ARG A 119 -0.88 -16.20 -10.41
N PHE A 120 -0.15 -16.94 -9.58
CA PHE A 120 -0.25 -18.39 -9.46
C PHE A 120 -0.90 -18.70 -8.10
N THR A 121 -1.91 -19.56 -8.11
CA THR A 121 -2.52 -20.12 -6.88
C THR A 121 -1.98 -21.52 -6.64
N ARG A 122 -2.25 -22.12 -5.47
CA ARG A 122 -1.76 -23.45 -5.11
C ARG A 122 -2.04 -24.52 -6.18
N ASN A 123 -3.19 -24.45 -6.85
CA ASN A 123 -3.57 -25.36 -7.94
C ASN A 123 -2.67 -25.28 -9.17
N ALA A 124 -1.90 -24.20 -9.33
CA ALA A 124 -0.87 -24.13 -10.36
C ALA A 124 0.32 -25.06 -10.07
N ARG A 125 0.47 -25.59 -8.85
CA ARG A 125 1.64 -26.35 -8.40
C ARG A 125 2.94 -25.53 -8.46
N PHE A 126 2.87 -24.24 -8.13
CA PHE A 126 4.09 -23.47 -7.84
C PHE A 126 4.68 -23.95 -6.51
N ALA A 127 6.00 -23.89 -6.36
CA ALA A 127 6.68 -24.37 -5.16
C ALA A 127 7.95 -23.57 -4.88
N VAL A 128 8.37 -23.52 -3.61
CA VAL A 128 9.75 -23.18 -3.25
C VAL A 128 10.53 -24.48 -3.20
N THR A 129 11.60 -24.60 -4.00
CA THR A 129 12.40 -25.82 -4.08
C THR A 129 13.37 -25.94 -2.90
N VAL A 130 13.94 -27.13 -2.70
CA VAL A 130 15.00 -27.37 -1.69
C VAL A 130 16.17 -26.40 -1.89
N GLY A 131 16.54 -26.12 -3.14
CA GLY A 131 17.56 -25.11 -3.50
C GLY A 131 17.11 -23.65 -3.35
N ARG A 132 16.02 -23.38 -2.60
CA ARG A 132 15.46 -22.05 -2.32
C ARG A 132 15.12 -21.22 -3.59
N LYS A 133 14.81 -21.88 -4.70
CA LYS A 133 14.31 -21.23 -5.93
C LYS A 133 12.79 -21.29 -5.96
N LEU A 134 12.16 -20.31 -6.62
CA LEU A 134 10.73 -20.34 -6.89
C LEU A 134 10.47 -21.06 -8.21
N ARG A 135 9.89 -22.26 -8.12
CA ARG A 135 9.41 -23.04 -9.27
C ARG A 135 8.07 -22.51 -9.72
N LEU A 136 8.00 -22.09 -10.99
CA LEU A 136 6.77 -21.66 -11.65
C LEU A 136 6.47 -22.57 -12.86
N PRO A 137 5.23 -23.05 -13.00
CA PRO A 137 4.83 -23.84 -14.16
C PRO A 137 5.08 -23.09 -15.48
N LYS A 138 5.61 -23.80 -16.48
CA LYS A 138 5.96 -23.26 -17.82
C LYS A 138 7.01 -22.13 -17.82
N ILE A 139 7.65 -21.84 -16.68
CA ILE A 139 8.71 -20.83 -16.56
C ILE A 139 9.99 -21.44 -15.95
N GLY A 140 9.86 -22.39 -15.03
CA GLY A 140 10.98 -23.07 -14.37
C GLY A 140 11.37 -22.44 -13.03
N ASP A 141 12.60 -22.74 -12.58
CA ASP A 141 13.09 -22.40 -11.24
C ASP A 141 13.81 -21.04 -11.25
N ILE A 142 13.18 -20.02 -10.66
CA ILE A 142 13.71 -18.65 -10.62
C ILE A 142 14.42 -18.41 -9.29
N ALA A 143 15.62 -17.81 -9.35
CA ALA A 143 16.34 -17.39 -8.16
C ALA A 143 15.60 -16.27 -7.40
N VAL A 144 15.42 -16.46 -6.10
CA VAL A 144 14.79 -15.51 -5.18
C VAL A 144 15.86 -14.98 -4.22
N ARG A 145 15.88 -13.66 -4.00
CA ARG A 145 16.67 -13.06 -2.92
C ARG A 145 15.81 -13.05 -1.66
N TRP A 146 16.05 -14.04 -0.81
CA TRP A 146 15.43 -14.16 0.50
C TRP A 146 16.05 -13.14 1.46
N SER A 147 15.19 -12.43 2.20
CA SER A 147 15.59 -11.51 3.28
C SER A 147 14.97 -11.92 4.63
N ARG A 148 14.19 -12.99 4.63
CA ARG A 148 13.47 -13.61 5.75
C ARG A 148 12.80 -14.88 5.24
N GLU A 149 12.50 -15.82 6.13
CA GLU A 149 11.71 -17.00 5.78
C GLU A 149 10.24 -16.67 5.54
N LEU A 150 9.54 -17.59 4.88
CA LEU A 150 8.08 -17.56 4.81
C LEU A 150 7.55 -18.17 6.12
N PRO A 151 6.59 -17.50 6.79
CA PRO A 151 6.02 -17.99 8.05
C PRO A 151 5.12 -19.22 7.87
N SER A 152 4.64 -19.45 6.65
CA SER A 152 3.81 -20.59 6.29
C SER A 152 3.85 -20.81 4.78
N ASP A 153 3.30 -21.95 4.36
CA ASP A 153 3.14 -22.26 2.94
C ASP A 153 2.22 -21.25 2.25
N PRO A 154 2.67 -20.62 1.16
CA PRO A 154 1.89 -19.58 0.50
C PRO A 154 0.65 -20.14 -0.21
N SER A 155 -0.48 -19.45 -0.05
CA SER A 155 -1.72 -19.76 -0.77
C SER A 155 -1.67 -19.30 -2.24
N SER A 156 -0.88 -18.26 -2.51
CA SER A 156 -0.61 -17.77 -3.87
C SER A 156 0.70 -17.01 -3.95
N VAL A 157 1.25 -16.91 -5.17
CA VAL A 157 2.36 -16.03 -5.50
C VAL A 157 2.00 -15.15 -6.69
N THR A 158 2.19 -13.83 -6.55
CA THR A 158 2.04 -12.88 -7.66
C THR A 158 3.42 -12.44 -8.13
N ILE A 159 3.74 -12.71 -9.39
CA ILE A 159 4.97 -12.24 -10.04
C ILE A 159 4.70 -10.87 -10.62
N ILE A 160 5.57 -9.91 -10.30
CA ILE A 160 5.40 -8.51 -10.66
C ILE A 160 6.67 -8.04 -11.36
N LYS A 161 6.52 -7.45 -12.55
CA LYS A 161 7.54 -6.60 -13.17
C LYS A 161 7.12 -5.14 -13.00
N ASP A 162 7.91 -4.35 -12.27
CA ASP A 162 7.65 -2.92 -12.11
C ASP A 162 8.21 -2.08 -13.27
N ALA A 163 7.90 -0.78 -13.26
CA ALA A 163 8.31 0.16 -14.30
C ALA A 163 9.83 0.38 -14.38
N ALA A 164 10.59 0.04 -13.33
CA ALA A 164 12.04 0.10 -13.30
C ALA A 164 12.70 -1.16 -13.89
N GLY A 165 11.90 -2.12 -14.38
CA GLY A 165 12.35 -3.39 -14.95
C GLY A 165 12.67 -4.43 -13.87
N ARG A 166 12.12 -4.26 -12.67
CA ARG A 166 12.42 -5.08 -11.50
C ARG A 166 11.35 -6.16 -11.34
N TYR A 167 11.80 -7.42 -11.20
CA TYR A 167 10.95 -8.56 -10.88
C TYR A 167 10.81 -8.83 -9.37
N PHE A 168 9.61 -9.14 -8.92
CA PHE A 168 9.29 -9.48 -7.53
C PHE A 168 8.33 -10.66 -7.46
N ALA A 169 8.44 -11.46 -6.41
CA ALA A 169 7.43 -12.42 -5.99
C ALA A 169 6.72 -11.88 -4.75
N SER A 170 5.40 -11.77 -4.81
CA SER A 170 4.53 -11.38 -3.71
C SER A 170 3.73 -12.61 -3.26
N PHE A 171 4.21 -13.27 -2.21
CA PHE A 171 3.56 -14.42 -1.60
C PHE A 171 2.44 -13.97 -0.68
N VAL A 172 1.28 -14.62 -0.76
CA VAL A 172 0.24 -14.52 0.26
C VAL A 172 0.44 -15.70 1.21
N VAL A 173 0.73 -15.41 2.47
CA VAL A 173 0.99 -16.38 3.53
C VAL A 173 0.04 -16.15 4.68
N GLU A 174 -0.31 -17.21 5.38
CA GLU A 174 -1.05 -17.13 6.63
C GLU A 174 -0.07 -16.96 7.79
N VAL A 175 -0.38 -16.05 8.69
CA VAL A 175 0.46 -15.74 9.84
C VAL A 175 -0.46 -15.75 11.06
N THR A 176 -0.06 -16.48 12.08
CA THR A 176 -0.60 -16.34 13.43
C THR A 176 -0.12 -15.01 13.97
N ASP A 177 -1.03 -14.21 14.51
CA ASP A 177 -0.62 -13.00 15.20
C ASP A 177 0.18 -13.44 16.44
N GLU A 178 1.38 -12.88 16.59
CA GLU A 178 2.27 -13.15 17.71
C GLU A 178 2.29 -11.87 18.55
N PRO A 179 1.45 -11.79 19.59
CA PRO A 179 1.46 -10.65 20.49
C PRO A 179 2.86 -10.46 21.07
N LEU A 180 3.32 -9.22 21.11
CA LEU A 180 4.52 -8.90 21.86
C LEU A 180 4.22 -8.92 23.36
N PRO A 181 5.22 -9.11 24.24
CA PRO A 181 5.05 -8.96 25.68
C PRO A 181 4.40 -7.62 26.03
N VAL A 182 3.50 -7.65 27.01
CA VAL A 182 2.82 -6.46 27.51
C VAL A 182 3.84 -5.49 28.11
N ILE A 183 3.64 -4.20 27.85
CA ILE A 183 4.45 -3.11 28.39
C ILE A 183 3.52 -1.97 28.83
N ASP A 184 3.97 -1.08 29.71
CA ASP A 184 3.12 -0.01 30.24
C ASP A 184 3.18 1.29 29.41
N SER A 185 4.13 1.35 28.48
CA SER A 185 4.37 2.55 27.68
C SER A 185 3.30 2.76 26.62
N GLU A 186 2.79 3.98 26.55
CA GLU A 186 1.82 4.41 25.54
C GLU A 186 2.29 5.72 24.91
N VAL A 187 1.86 6.00 23.67
CA VAL A 187 2.32 7.21 22.97
C VAL A 187 1.24 7.84 22.10
N GLY A 188 1.12 9.16 22.20
CA GLY A 188 0.41 10.00 21.24
C GLY A 188 1.39 10.58 20.22
N ILE A 189 0.97 10.66 18.96
CA ILE A 189 1.81 11.12 17.85
C ILE A 189 1.13 12.28 17.13
N ASP A 190 1.78 13.43 17.18
CA ASP A 190 1.46 14.61 16.36
C ASP A 190 2.27 14.55 15.05
N LEU A 191 1.61 14.66 13.88
CA LEU A 191 2.26 14.48 12.58
C LEU A 191 2.49 15.83 11.88
N GLY A 192 3.75 16.10 11.52
CA GLY A 192 4.14 17.38 10.93
C GLY A 192 4.86 17.27 9.58
N LEU A 193 5.04 18.42 8.92
CA LEU A 193 5.79 18.54 7.65
C LEU A 193 7.26 18.91 7.87
N THR A 194 7.56 19.69 8.91
CA THR A 194 8.93 20.09 9.28
C THR A 194 9.60 18.98 10.07
N THR A 195 9.05 18.67 11.24
CA THR A 195 9.29 17.45 12.00
C THR A 195 8.22 16.44 11.57
N PHE A 196 8.59 15.23 11.19
CA PHE A 196 7.62 14.26 10.68
C PHE A 196 6.63 13.82 11.75
N ALA A 197 7.13 13.56 12.95
CA ALA A 197 6.32 13.19 14.10
C ALA A 197 6.93 13.70 15.40
N VAL A 198 6.10 14.18 16.31
CA VAL A 198 6.45 14.44 17.72
C VAL A 198 5.65 13.49 18.59
N LEU A 199 6.34 12.79 19.49
CA LEU A 199 5.75 11.79 20.38
C LEU A 199 5.49 12.43 21.75
N SER A 200 4.45 11.97 22.45
CA SER A 200 4.08 12.49 23.79
C SER A 200 5.17 12.31 24.84
N ASN A 201 6.12 11.40 24.63
CA ASN A 201 7.30 11.20 25.46
C ASN A 201 8.49 12.12 25.11
N GLY A 202 8.29 13.12 24.24
CA GLY A 202 9.32 14.09 23.86
C GLY A 202 10.22 13.66 22.68
N LYS A 203 10.15 12.41 22.23
CA LYS A 203 10.94 11.95 21.07
C LYS A 203 10.41 12.58 19.79
N THR A 204 11.32 13.06 18.95
CA THR A 204 11.00 13.62 17.64
C THR A 204 11.54 12.76 16.51
N ILE A 205 10.80 12.71 15.41
CA ILE A 205 11.19 12.00 14.19
C ILE A 205 11.33 13.03 13.08
N THR A 206 12.53 13.15 12.52
CA THR A 206 12.83 14.10 11.46
C THR A 206 12.21 13.66 10.12
N SER A 207 11.74 14.63 9.33
CA SER A 207 11.25 14.34 7.98
C SER A 207 12.43 14.14 7.01
N PRO A 208 12.60 12.95 6.39
CA PRO A 208 13.76 12.67 5.55
C PRO A 208 13.72 13.38 4.19
N LYS A 209 12.57 13.92 3.78
CA LYS A 209 12.37 14.71 2.54
C LYS A 209 12.97 14.04 1.28
N PHE A 210 12.75 12.73 1.13
CA PHE A 210 13.38 11.92 0.08
C PHE A 210 13.10 12.43 -1.34
N LEU A 211 11.86 12.85 -1.63
CA LEU A 211 11.50 13.39 -2.94
C LEU A 211 12.21 14.71 -3.21
N ARG A 212 12.26 15.62 -2.22
CA ARG A 212 12.98 16.89 -2.38
C ARG A 212 14.46 16.67 -2.68
N ARG A 213 15.12 15.75 -1.96
CA ARG A 213 16.54 15.40 -2.21
C ARG A 213 16.76 14.81 -3.61
N ALA A 214 15.79 14.05 -4.12
CA ALA A 214 15.87 13.42 -5.45
C ALA A 214 15.40 14.33 -6.61
N GLU A 215 14.83 15.50 -6.32
CA GLU A 215 14.11 16.32 -7.28
C GLU A 215 14.96 16.76 -8.47
N ARG A 216 16.18 17.25 -8.20
CA ARG A 216 17.11 17.68 -9.26
C ARG A 216 17.38 16.54 -10.26
N LYS A 217 17.61 15.34 -9.75
CA LYS A 217 17.85 14.14 -10.56
C LYS A 217 16.61 13.72 -11.34
N LEU A 218 15.43 13.77 -10.70
CA LEU A 218 14.16 13.45 -11.35
C LEU A 218 13.84 14.43 -12.48
N ARG A 219 14.01 15.74 -12.25
CA ARG A 219 13.79 16.79 -13.25
C ARG A 219 14.70 16.60 -14.47
N ALA A 220 15.98 16.32 -14.25
CA ALA A 220 16.92 16.04 -15.33
C ALA A 220 16.50 14.80 -16.15
N ALA A 221 16.15 13.70 -15.47
CA ALA A 221 15.71 12.47 -16.15
C ALA A 221 14.39 12.65 -16.93
N GLN A 222 13.45 13.43 -16.38
CA GLN A 222 12.19 13.75 -17.05
C GLN A 222 12.40 14.65 -18.28
N LYS A 223 13.30 15.64 -18.19
CA LYS A 223 13.68 16.51 -19.33
C LYS A 223 14.38 15.73 -20.44
N ASP A 224 15.25 14.78 -20.10
CA ASP A 224 15.86 13.88 -21.09
C ASP A 224 14.78 13.03 -21.78
N LEU A 225 13.83 12.47 -21.01
CA LEU A 225 12.72 11.68 -21.53
C LEU A 225 11.81 12.47 -22.47
N SER A 226 11.45 13.71 -22.13
CA SER A 226 10.53 14.53 -22.93
C SER A 226 11.09 14.90 -24.30
N ARG A 227 12.42 15.02 -24.40
CA ARG A 227 13.14 15.31 -25.64
C ARG A 227 13.29 14.09 -26.57
N LYS A 228 13.03 12.87 -26.10
CA LYS A 228 13.17 11.66 -26.95
C LYS A 228 11.93 11.46 -27.82
N GLN A 229 12.16 11.09 -29.08
CA GLN A 229 11.12 10.73 -30.03
C GLN A 229 10.20 9.63 -29.49
N LYS A 230 8.88 9.84 -29.59
CA LYS A 230 7.87 8.87 -29.18
C LYS A 230 8.04 7.57 -29.96
N GLY A 231 8.04 6.44 -29.27
CA GLY A 231 8.23 5.10 -29.87
C GLY A 231 9.68 4.63 -29.99
N SER A 232 10.67 5.52 -29.94
CA SER A 232 12.09 5.14 -30.08
C SER A 232 12.62 4.26 -28.93
N ASN A 233 13.61 3.42 -29.25
CA ASN A 233 14.35 2.64 -28.25
C ASN A 233 15.05 3.52 -27.21
N ASN A 234 15.52 4.70 -27.63
CA ASN A 234 16.13 5.69 -26.72
C ASN A 234 15.12 6.25 -25.72
N ARG A 235 13.88 6.50 -26.14
CA ARG A 235 12.80 6.88 -25.21
C ARG A 235 12.46 5.77 -24.23
N ALA A 236 12.46 4.51 -24.68
CA ALA A 236 12.23 3.36 -23.79
C ALA A 236 13.32 3.26 -22.70
N LYS A 237 14.60 3.45 -23.06
CA LYS A 237 15.72 3.52 -22.12
C LYS A 237 15.56 4.69 -21.13
N ALA A 238 15.25 5.90 -21.62
CA ALA A 238 15.05 7.08 -20.79
C ALA A 238 13.89 6.91 -19.79
N ARG A 239 12.78 6.28 -20.22
CA ARG A 239 11.62 5.97 -19.36
C ARG A 239 12.01 5.09 -18.19
N ILE A 240 12.83 4.06 -18.43
CA ILE A 240 13.33 3.17 -17.37
C ILE A 240 14.22 3.94 -16.39
N ARG A 241 15.04 4.90 -16.85
CA ARG A 241 15.84 5.75 -15.95
C ARG A 241 14.97 6.58 -15.02
N VAL A 242 13.91 7.21 -15.55
CA VAL A 242 12.92 7.94 -14.73
C VAL A 242 12.27 7.01 -13.72
N ALA A 243 11.83 5.83 -14.16
CA ALA A 243 11.20 4.84 -13.27
C ALA A 243 12.14 4.35 -12.16
N ARG A 244 13.43 4.14 -12.46
CA ARG A 244 14.45 3.78 -11.45
C ARG A 244 14.66 4.88 -10.41
N ALA A 245 14.64 6.15 -10.83
CA ALA A 245 14.77 7.27 -9.92
C ALA A 245 13.55 7.37 -8.97
N HIS A 246 12.33 7.21 -9.51
CA HIS A 246 11.12 7.14 -8.67
C HIS A 246 11.14 5.91 -7.75
N ALA A 247 11.53 4.74 -8.25
CA ALA A 247 11.63 3.51 -7.46
C ALA A 247 12.56 3.69 -6.25
N LYS A 248 13.71 4.36 -6.43
CA LYS A 248 14.63 4.66 -5.33
C LYS A 248 13.97 5.49 -4.23
N VAL A 249 13.23 6.56 -4.59
CA VAL A 249 12.50 7.40 -3.64
C VAL A 249 11.43 6.59 -2.91
N THR A 250 10.66 5.78 -3.64
CA THR A 250 9.62 4.92 -3.06
C THR A 250 10.21 3.90 -2.08
N ASP A 251 11.29 3.23 -2.46
CA ASP A 251 11.93 2.22 -1.61
C ASP A 251 12.52 2.84 -0.34
N GLN A 252 13.21 3.98 -0.45
CA GLN A 252 13.76 4.71 0.71
C GLN A 252 12.65 5.13 1.68
N ARG A 253 11.56 5.70 1.15
CA ARG A 253 10.41 6.10 1.97
C ARG A 253 9.78 4.90 2.67
N LYS A 254 9.62 3.79 1.96
CA LYS A 254 9.03 2.56 2.50
C LYS A 254 9.90 1.94 3.60
N ASP A 255 11.21 1.85 3.37
CA ASP A 255 12.18 1.34 4.36
C ASP A 255 12.16 2.20 5.64
N TRP A 256 12.27 3.52 5.47
CA TRP A 256 12.25 4.47 6.58
C TRP A 256 10.94 4.40 7.39
N ALA A 257 9.79 4.34 6.71
CA ALA A 257 8.50 4.22 7.37
C ALA A 257 8.37 2.89 8.11
N HIS A 258 8.84 1.77 7.52
CA HIS A 258 8.83 0.48 8.20
C HIS A 258 9.68 0.49 9.46
N LYS A 259 10.89 1.04 9.42
CA LYS A 259 11.79 1.11 10.59
C LYS A 259 11.15 1.88 11.74
N ASN A 260 10.69 3.11 11.48
CA ASN A 260 10.08 3.96 12.51
C ASN A 260 8.79 3.36 13.07
N SER A 261 7.87 2.91 12.22
CA SER A 261 6.62 2.30 12.70
C SER A 261 6.84 0.97 13.42
N THR A 262 7.88 0.18 13.07
CA THR A 262 8.21 -1.02 13.86
C THR A 262 8.77 -0.66 15.23
N ALA A 263 9.67 0.33 15.32
CA ALA A 263 10.21 0.77 16.60
C ALA A 263 9.10 1.26 17.52
N ILE A 264 8.25 2.18 17.04
CA ILE A 264 7.12 2.72 17.83
C ILE A 264 6.21 1.60 18.36
N ILE A 265 5.86 0.62 17.54
CA ILE A 265 4.95 -0.48 17.93
C ILE A 265 5.61 -1.46 18.91
N ARG A 266 6.94 -1.61 18.84
CA ARG A 266 7.67 -2.43 19.81
C ARG A 266 7.76 -1.73 21.16
N ASP A 267 8.02 -0.43 21.13
CA ASP A 267 8.26 0.39 22.31
C ASP A 267 6.98 0.84 23.03
N ASN A 268 5.79 0.59 22.48
CA ASN A 268 4.51 1.05 23.06
C ASN A 268 3.39 0.00 22.96
N GLN A 269 2.62 -0.12 24.04
CA GLN A 269 1.42 -0.94 24.18
C GLN A 269 0.22 -0.32 23.46
N ALA A 270 0.12 1.01 23.47
CA ALA A 270 -0.87 1.76 22.74
C ALA A 270 -0.26 2.92 21.95
N VAL A 271 -0.76 3.13 20.74
CA VAL A 271 -0.32 4.20 19.83
C VAL A 271 -1.52 4.98 19.32
N TYR A 272 -1.56 6.27 19.64
CA TYR A 272 -2.62 7.19 19.25
C TYR A 272 -2.09 8.20 18.25
N VAL A 273 -2.85 8.43 17.17
CA VAL A 273 -2.47 9.40 16.13
C VAL A 273 -3.66 10.28 15.79
N GLU A 274 -3.44 11.51 15.34
CA GLU A 274 -4.53 12.32 14.79
C GLU A 274 -5.05 11.78 13.44
N ASP A 275 -6.37 11.91 13.20
CA ASP A 275 -6.96 11.65 11.89
C ASP A 275 -6.73 12.81 10.92
N LEU A 276 -5.60 12.80 10.22
CA LEU A 276 -5.33 13.82 9.19
C LEU A 276 -6.23 13.65 7.95
N CYS A 277 -6.80 14.77 7.46
CA CYS A 277 -7.45 14.83 6.15
C CYS A 277 -6.41 14.85 4.99
N ILE A 278 -5.60 13.80 4.90
CA ILE A 278 -4.44 13.70 3.99
C ILE A 278 -4.84 13.92 2.53
N ARG A 279 -6.01 13.40 2.11
CA ARG A 279 -6.51 13.59 0.73
C ARG A 279 -6.86 15.04 0.44
N GLY A 280 -7.40 15.77 1.42
CA GLY A 280 -7.69 17.20 1.29
C GLY A 280 -6.39 18.00 1.22
N LEU A 281 -5.46 17.75 2.15
CA LEU A 281 -4.14 18.40 2.19
C LEU A 281 -3.32 18.13 0.91
N ALA A 282 -3.45 16.94 0.32
CA ALA A 282 -2.79 16.58 -0.93
C ALA A 282 -3.32 17.35 -2.16
N ARG A 283 -4.40 18.14 -2.03
CA ARG A 283 -4.98 18.95 -3.10
C ARG A 283 -4.74 20.46 -2.93
N THR A 284 -4.03 20.87 -1.87
CA THR A 284 -3.69 22.27 -1.63
C THR A 284 -2.26 22.59 -2.09
N ARG A 285 -1.77 23.80 -1.79
CA ARG A 285 -0.35 24.17 -1.96
C ARG A 285 0.62 23.25 -1.19
N LEU A 286 0.12 22.43 -0.25
CA LEU A 286 0.87 21.43 0.50
C LEU A 286 0.95 20.05 -0.18
N ALA A 287 0.40 19.90 -1.39
CA ALA A 287 0.35 18.61 -2.09
C ALA A 287 1.70 17.88 -2.13
N LYS A 288 2.75 18.58 -2.59
CA LYS A 288 4.09 18.02 -2.72
C LYS A 288 4.70 17.61 -1.37
N PRO A 289 4.77 18.47 -0.33
CA PRO A 289 5.30 18.05 0.97
C PRO A 289 4.46 16.95 1.64
N VAL A 290 3.13 16.94 1.50
CA VAL A 290 2.25 15.87 2.00
C VAL A 290 2.56 14.53 1.33
N HIS A 291 2.70 14.53 0.00
CA HIS A 291 3.09 13.34 -0.75
C HIS A 291 4.51 12.88 -0.43
N ASP A 292 5.41 13.79 -0.03
CA ASP A 292 6.76 13.42 0.37
C ASP A 292 6.82 12.81 1.77
N ALA A 293 6.08 13.39 2.73
CA ALA A 293 5.98 12.89 4.09
C ALA A 293 5.42 11.45 4.11
N GLY A 294 4.38 11.18 3.32
CA GLY A 294 3.83 9.83 3.22
C GLY A 294 3.08 9.36 4.47
N TRP A 295 2.44 10.28 5.19
CA TRP A 295 1.67 10.00 6.42
C TRP A 295 0.71 8.83 6.28
N ALA A 296 -0.06 8.76 5.18
CA ALA A 296 -1.04 7.68 4.97
C ALA A 296 -0.39 6.29 4.90
N MET A 297 0.85 6.21 4.39
CA MET A 297 1.59 4.95 4.39
C MET A 297 2.07 4.61 5.80
N PHE A 298 2.54 5.60 6.56
CA PHE A 298 3.05 5.43 7.90
C PHE A 298 1.96 5.05 8.91
N THR A 299 0.84 5.77 8.93
CA THR A 299 -0.30 5.47 9.81
C THR A 299 -0.89 4.10 9.53
N ARG A 300 -1.04 3.73 8.24
CA ARG A 300 -1.43 2.36 7.86
C ARG A 300 -0.43 1.30 8.36
N MET A 301 0.87 1.59 8.33
CA MET A 301 1.87 0.63 8.84
C MET A 301 1.85 0.52 10.37
N LEU A 302 1.52 1.60 11.10
CA LEU A 302 1.29 1.53 12.54
C LEU A 302 0.08 0.64 12.83
N GLU A 303 -1.07 0.91 12.20
CA GLU A 303 -2.31 0.14 12.33
C GLU A 303 -2.11 -1.35 12.03
N GLU A 304 -1.53 -1.68 10.86
CA GLU A 304 -1.28 -3.07 10.44
C GLU A 304 -0.35 -3.81 11.42
N LYS A 305 0.63 -3.12 12.01
CA LYS A 305 1.58 -3.74 12.96
C LYS A 305 1.02 -3.81 14.36
N ALA A 306 0.22 -2.83 14.77
CA ALA A 306 -0.45 -2.84 16.06
C ALA A 306 -1.36 -4.05 16.15
N GLN A 307 -2.21 -4.24 15.13
CA GLN A 307 -3.06 -5.43 15.00
C GLN A 307 -2.23 -6.72 15.07
N ARG A 308 -1.12 -6.79 14.33
CA ARG A 308 -0.27 -7.99 14.28
C ARG A 308 0.38 -8.34 15.62
N TYR A 309 0.79 -7.34 16.38
CA TYR A 309 1.62 -7.50 17.57
C TYR A 309 0.82 -7.32 18.87
N GLY A 310 -0.51 -7.33 18.81
CA GLY A 310 -1.38 -7.18 19.98
C GLY A 310 -1.23 -5.81 20.65
N ARG A 311 -0.99 -4.75 19.87
CA ARG A 311 -0.96 -3.37 20.38
C ARG A 311 -2.26 -2.64 20.04
N VAL A 312 -2.60 -1.66 20.85
CA VAL A 312 -3.72 -0.75 20.60
C VAL A 312 -3.28 0.30 19.58
N PHE A 313 -4.12 0.55 18.58
CA PHE A 313 -3.97 1.68 17.67
C PHE A 313 -5.32 2.37 17.50
N ALA A 314 -5.35 3.68 17.74
CA ALA A 314 -6.55 4.48 17.55
C ALA A 314 -6.22 5.82 16.91
N LYS A 315 -7.21 6.35 16.17
CA LYS A 315 -7.13 7.67 15.56
C LYS A 315 -8.03 8.61 16.33
N VAL A 316 -7.45 9.67 16.85
CA VAL A 316 -8.20 10.75 17.50
C VAL A 316 -8.88 11.59 16.43
N ASP A 317 -10.12 12.01 16.70
CA ASP A 317 -10.91 12.83 15.78
C ASP A 317 -10.14 14.07 15.29
N ARG A 318 -10.32 14.37 14.01
CA ARG A 318 -9.58 15.44 13.32
C ARG A 318 -9.92 16.85 13.78
N PHE A 319 -11.08 17.02 14.43
CA PHE A 319 -11.54 18.31 14.96
C PHE A 319 -11.18 18.48 16.43
N PHE A 320 -10.60 17.45 17.06
CA PHE A 320 -10.06 17.57 18.40
C PHE A 320 -8.99 18.66 18.45
N ALA A 321 -9.14 19.59 19.37
CA ALA A 321 -8.33 20.81 19.46
C ALA A 321 -6.97 20.57 20.12
N SER A 322 -6.25 19.51 19.71
CA SER A 322 -5.01 19.02 20.33
C SER A 322 -3.94 20.10 20.54
N SER A 323 -3.76 20.99 19.56
CA SER A 323 -2.76 22.07 19.64
C SER A 323 -3.24 23.33 20.38
N GLN A 324 -4.51 23.39 20.78
CA GLN A 324 -5.15 24.53 21.44
C GLN A 324 -5.48 24.25 22.91
N THR A 325 -5.64 22.97 23.26
CA THR A 325 -5.83 22.52 24.64
C THR A 325 -4.51 22.54 25.40
N CYS A 326 -4.50 23.02 26.63
CA CYS A 326 -3.36 22.91 27.53
C CYS A 326 -3.24 21.46 28.04
N SER A 327 -2.13 20.78 27.77
CA SER A 327 -1.91 19.42 28.27
C SER A 327 -1.67 19.33 29.78
N ALA A 328 -1.41 20.46 30.46
CA ALA A 328 -1.22 20.50 31.91
C ALA A 328 -2.54 20.66 32.68
N CYS A 329 -3.46 21.52 32.22
CA CYS A 329 -4.71 21.82 32.94
C CYS A 329 -6.00 21.57 32.14
N GLY A 330 -5.92 21.14 30.89
CA GLY A 330 -7.07 20.83 30.04
C GLY A 330 -7.83 22.02 29.47
N VAL A 331 -7.48 23.27 29.82
CA VAL A 331 -8.17 24.46 29.31
C VAL A 331 -7.98 24.60 27.80
N LEU A 332 -9.05 24.99 27.09
CA LEU A 332 -8.97 25.35 25.68
C LEU A 332 -8.45 26.79 25.55
N ASP A 333 -7.18 26.97 25.24
CA ASP A 333 -6.50 28.28 25.13
C ASP A 333 -6.52 28.86 23.69
N GLY A 334 -7.48 28.40 22.87
CA GLY A 334 -7.79 28.94 21.55
C GLY A 334 -6.75 28.70 20.45
N LYS A 335 -7.07 29.18 19.25
CA LYS A 335 -6.27 28.99 18.04
C LYS A 335 -4.96 29.77 18.08
N LYS A 336 -3.85 29.10 17.76
CA LYS A 336 -2.51 29.71 17.68
C LYS A 336 -2.02 29.73 16.23
N PRO A 337 -1.53 30.88 15.72
CA PRO A 337 -0.94 30.97 14.38
C PRO A 337 0.15 29.92 14.17
N LEU A 338 0.32 29.42 12.94
CA LEU A 338 1.31 28.36 12.63
C LEU A 338 2.75 28.73 12.97
N SER A 339 3.08 30.03 13.00
CA SER A 339 4.39 30.56 13.40
C SER A 339 4.68 30.45 14.89
N VAL A 340 3.64 30.36 15.73
CA VAL A 340 3.80 30.21 17.18
C VAL A 340 4.18 28.76 17.48
N ARG A 341 5.40 28.58 17.98
CA ARG A 341 5.99 27.27 18.32
C ARG A 341 5.99 27.01 19.81
N GLU A 342 6.14 28.06 20.61
CA GLU A 342 6.05 28.01 22.06
C GLU A 342 4.98 28.98 22.54
N TRP A 343 4.29 28.63 23.62
CA TRP A 343 3.28 29.49 24.25
C TRP A 343 3.15 29.18 25.73
N GLN A 344 2.70 30.17 26.50
CA GLN A 344 2.37 30.01 27.90
C GLN A 344 0.85 29.93 28.09
N CYS A 345 0.39 28.95 28.86
CA CYS A 345 -1.02 28.81 29.20
C CYS A 345 -1.47 29.93 30.14
N LYS A 346 -2.51 30.66 29.74
CA LYS A 346 -3.05 31.78 30.55
C LYS A 346 -3.72 31.33 31.85
N ALA A 347 -4.19 30.08 31.93
CA ALA A 347 -4.89 29.57 33.10
C ALA A 347 -3.96 28.98 34.16
N CYS A 348 -2.91 28.26 33.76
CA CYS A 348 -2.02 27.54 34.69
C CYS A 348 -0.55 27.95 34.60
N GLY A 349 -0.18 28.86 33.70
CA GLY A 349 1.19 29.35 33.54
C GLY A 349 2.17 28.37 32.86
N ALA A 350 1.75 27.15 32.53
CA ALA A 350 2.60 26.15 31.89
C ALA A 350 3.11 26.62 30.52
N VAL A 351 4.41 26.39 30.25
CA VAL A 351 5.03 26.69 28.95
C VAL A 351 5.04 25.43 28.09
N HIS A 352 4.64 25.56 26.83
CA HIS A 352 4.43 24.45 25.92
C HIS A 352 5.15 24.66 24.59
N ASP A 353 5.96 23.69 24.16
CA ASP A 353 6.14 23.46 22.73
C ASP A 353 4.83 22.94 22.15
N ARG A 354 4.42 23.55 21.02
CA ARG A 354 3.13 23.31 20.39
C ARG A 354 2.91 21.85 19.99
N ASP A 355 3.91 21.23 19.35
CA ASP A 355 3.75 19.89 18.79
C ASP A 355 3.83 18.84 19.91
N LEU A 356 4.68 19.04 20.91
CA LEU A 356 4.73 18.19 22.11
C LEU A 356 3.42 18.26 22.91
N ASN A 357 2.86 19.46 23.08
CA ASN A 357 1.56 19.65 23.71
C ASN A 357 0.45 18.94 22.92
N ALA A 358 0.43 19.07 21.60
CA ALA A 358 -0.50 18.36 20.74
C ALA A 358 -0.37 16.84 20.89
N ALA A 359 0.86 16.31 20.89
CA ALA A 359 1.11 14.88 21.07
C ALA A 359 0.62 14.36 22.43
N LYS A 360 0.82 15.13 23.52
CA LYS A 360 0.28 14.81 24.86
C LYS A 360 -1.25 14.80 24.89
N ASN A 361 -1.89 15.76 24.24
CA ASN A 361 -3.35 15.79 24.14
C ASN A 361 -3.91 14.66 23.28
N ILE A 362 -3.24 14.31 22.17
CA ILE A 362 -3.60 13.16 21.32
C ILE A 362 -3.51 11.86 22.13
N HIS A 363 -2.47 11.70 22.94
CA HIS A 363 -2.33 10.56 23.85
C HIS A 363 -3.51 10.49 24.82
N ALA A 364 -3.80 11.57 25.54
CA ALA A 364 -4.88 11.62 26.52
C ALA A 364 -6.26 11.34 25.90
N ALA A 365 -6.58 11.99 24.77
CA ALA A 365 -7.85 11.80 24.07
C ALA A 365 -7.99 10.37 23.51
N GLY A 366 -6.94 9.85 22.87
CA GLY A 366 -6.96 8.49 22.32
C GLY A 366 -7.10 7.43 23.39
N ARG A 367 -6.44 7.60 24.55
CA ARG A 367 -6.59 6.70 25.70
C ARG A 367 -8.01 6.72 26.26
N ALA A 368 -8.59 7.91 26.45
CA ALA A 368 -9.96 8.05 26.94
C ALA A 368 -10.99 7.42 25.98
N GLU A 369 -10.87 7.68 24.68
CA GLU A 369 -11.75 7.10 23.66
C GLU A 369 -11.67 5.57 23.63
N TRP A 370 -10.45 5.02 23.73
CA TRP A 370 -10.25 3.58 23.76
C TRP A 370 -10.85 2.92 25.00
N LEU A 371 -10.64 3.49 26.20
CA LEU A 371 -11.23 2.98 27.44
C LEU A 371 -12.77 2.99 27.38
N ASN A 372 -13.35 4.06 26.84
CA ASN A 372 -14.81 4.17 26.67
C ASN A 372 -15.35 3.16 25.64
N ALA A 373 -14.61 2.92 24.55
CA ALA A 373 -14.98 1.94 23.52
C ALA A 373 -14.91 0.48 24.02
N CYS A 374 -14.05 0.20 25.00
CA CYS A 374 -13.95 -1.10 25.65
C CYS A 374 -14.95 -1.30 26.81
N GLY A 375 -15.86 -0.35 27.03
CA GLY A 375 -16.81 -0.39 28.14
C GLY A 375 -16.10 -0.19 29.46
N GLY A 376 -15.77 1.06 29.79
CA GLY A 376 -15.51 1.42 31.19
C GLY A 376 -16.71 0.98 32.03
N ALA A 377 -16.47 0.32 33.15
CA ALA A 377 -17.51 0.01 34.12
C ALA A 377 -18.06 1.33 34.68
N VAL A 378 -19.04 1.91 33.99
CA VAL A 378 -19.83 3.01 34.52
C VAL A 378 -20.90 2.35 35.39
N SER A 379 -20.59 2.17 36.67
CA SER A 379 -21.67 2.04 37.67
C SER A 379 -22.42 3.37 37.67
N PRO A 380 -23.73 3.40 37.41
CA PRO A 380 -24.53 4.58 37.68
C PRO A 380 -24.40 4.89 39.17
N ALA A 381 -24.05 6.12 39.51
CA ALA A 381 -24.08 6.58 40.90
C ALA A 381 -25.50 6.36 41.46
N ALA A 382 -25.57 5.77 42.65
CA ALA A 382 -26.80 5.60 43.42
C ALA A 382 -27.27 6.92 44.02
#